data_AF-A5GT81-F1
#
_entry.id   AF-A5GT81-F1
#
_cell.length_a   1.000
_cell.length_b   1.000
_cell.length_c   1.000
_cell.angle_alpha   90.00
_cell.angle_beta   90.00
_cell.angle_gamma   90.00
#
_symmetry.space_group_name_H-M   'P 1'
#
loop_
_entity.id
_entity.type
_entity.pdbx_description
1 polymer ?
#
loop_
_entity_poly.entity_id
_entity_poly.type
_entity_poly.pdbx_seq_one_letter_code
_entity_poly.pdbx_strand_id
1 'polypeptide(L)'
;MDCSSHQPKLVATGISPLGIVSVGVVPMGIIAIGVVPMGVISLGVVSMGVITAGFTTMGLIWGGMAGMGPIQVGGQSHQAEAPLMFATQQEAEARAREMGCVGAHPHGPGGQLWMPCSTMQQFLEVHSSGHHQH
;
A
#
# COMPACT_ATOMS: atom_id res chain seq x y z
N MET A 1 32.90 2.82 -8.52
CA MET A 1 32.11 2.60 -9.74
C MET A 1 32.85 1.57 -10.55
N ASP A 2 32.41 0.30 -10.49
CA ASP A 2 33.07 -0.79 -11.21
C ASP A 2 32.12 -1.31 -12.29
N CYS A 3 32.35 -0.83 -13.51
CA CYS A 3 31.76 -1.35 -14.73
C CYS A 3 32.38 -2.72 -15.04
N SER A 4 31.79 -3.81 -14.55
CA SER A 4 32.12 -5.17 -15.01
C SER A 4 31.17 -5.58 -16.13
N SER A 5 31.55 -5.21 -17.35
CA SER A 5 31.03 -5.78 -18.59
C SER A 5 31.31 -7.29 -18.66
N HIS A 6 30.32 -8.04 -19.14
CA HIS A 6 30.48 -9.24 -19.96
C HIS A 6 30.54 -10.67 -19.37
N GLN A 7 29.89 -10.96 -18.24
CA GLN A 7 29.19 -12.24 -18.06
C GLN A 7 28.03 -12.00 -17.09
N PRO A 8 26.76 -12.34 -17.42
CA PRO A 8 25.73 -12.36 -16.40
C PRO A 8 26.11 -13.45 -15.39
N LYS A 9 26.65 -13.06 -14.24
CA LYS A 9 26.75 -14.00 -13.11
C LYS A 9 25.33 -14.47 -12.82
N LEU A 10 25.14 -15.78 -12.84
CA LEU A 10 23.84 -16.41 -12.63
C LEU A 10 23.23 -15.94 -11.30
N VAL A 11 24.08 -15.75 -10.28
CA VAL A 11 23.71 -15.34 -8.93
C VAL A 11 24.71 -14.29 -8.42
N ALA A 12 24.20 -13.20 -7.83
CA ALA A 12 24.97 -12.16 -7.15
C ALA A 12 24.35 -11.80 -5.79
N THR A 13 25.18 -11.70 -4.74
CA THR A 13 24.74 -11.34 -3.38
C THR A 13 25.58 -10.16 -2.87
N GLY A 14 24.95 -9.16 -2.28
CA GLY A 14 25.65 -7.99 -1.75
C GLY A 14 24.74 -6.82 -1.44
N ILE A 15 25.31 -5.64 -1.25
CA ILE A 15 24.55 -4.41 -0.96
C ILE A 15 23.79 -3.94 -2.21
N SER A 16 24.47 -3.96 -3.36
CA SER A 16 23.93 -3.59 -4.68
C SER A 16 24.35 -4.61 -5.76
N PRO A 17 23.88 -5.87 -5.69
CA PRO A 17 24.25 -6.90 -6.65
C PRO A 17 23.55 -6.70 -8.00
N LEU A 18 24.30 -6.91 -9.09
CA LEU A 18 23.80 -6.89 -10.47
C LEU A 18 23.99 -8.28 -11.09
N GLY A 19 22.89 -8.91 -11.51
CA GLY A 19 22.93 -10.26 -12.07
C GLY A 19 21.55 -10.73 -12.55
N ILE A 20 21.46 -11.97 -13.03
CA ILE A 20 20.15 -12.56 -13.41
C ILE A 20 19.30 -12.77 -12.16
N VAL A 21 19.91 -13.38 -11.13
CA VAL A 21 19.36 -13.52 -9.79
C VAL A 21 20.20 -12.70 -8.83
N SER A 22 19.58 -11.75 -8.13
CA SER A 22 20.27 -10.85 -7.21
C SER A 22 19.55 -10.77 -5.86
N VAL A 23 20.33 -10.92 -4.78
CA VAL A 23 19.84 -10.86 -3.40
C VAL A 23 20.62 -9.80 -2.63
N GLY A 24 19.95 -8.76 -2.16
CA GLY A 24 20.64 -7.62 -1.55
C GLY A 24 19.72 -6.55 -0.99
N VAL A 25 20.29 -5.41 -0.60
CA VAL A 25 19.49 -4.27 -0.14
C VAL A 25 18.78 -3.62 -1.33
N VAL A 26 19.55 -3.36 -2.40
CA VAL A 26 19.07 -2.80 -3.67
C VAL A 26 19.53 -3.70 -4.82
N PRO A 27 18.95 -4.90 -4.98
CA PRO A 27 19.31 -5.82 -6.05
C PRO A 27 18.69 -5.39 -7.38
N MET A 28 19.50 -5.47 -8.44
CA MET A 28 19.05 -5.27 -9.83
C MET A 28 19.21 -6.57 -10.60
N GLY A 29 18.17 -7.00 -11.31
CA GLY A 29 18.20 -8.25 -12.07
C GLY A 29 16.87 -8.66 -12.68
N ILE A 30 16.80 -9.89 -13.22
CA ILE A 30 15.51 -10.46 -13.68
C ILE A 30 14.70 -10.88 -12.45
N ILE A 31 15.36 -11.55 -11.50
CA ILE A 31 14.80 -11.97 -10.22
C ILE A 31 15.58 -11.26 -9.13
N ALA A 32 14.90 -10.37 -8.41
CA ALA A 32 15.51 -9.52 -7.40
C ALA A 32 14.79 -9.69 -6.05
N ILE A 33 15.54 -10.05 -4.99
CA ILE A 33 15.01 -10.23 -3.64
C ILE A 33 15.75 -9.31 -2.69
N GLY A 34 15.04 -8.34 -2.11
CA GLY A 34 15.71 -7.32 -1.31
C GLY A 34 14.77 -6.33 -0.64
N VAL A 35 15.33 -5.24 -0.12
CA VAL A 35 14.52 -4.16 0.46
C VAL A 35 13.87 -3.35 -0.66
N VAL A 36 14.67 -2.96 -1.66
CA VAL A 36 14.24 -2.22 -2.85
C VAL A 36 14.67 -2.94 -4.14
N PRO A 37 14.07 -4.11 -4.45
CA PRO A 37 14.38 -4.83 -5.68
C PRO A 37 13.84 -4.15 -6.93
N MET A 38 14.69 -4.09 -7.96
CA MET A 38 14.33 -3.60 -9.29
C MET A 38 14.57 -4.72 -10.32
N GLY A 39 13.49 -5.21 -10.93
CA GLY A 39 13.58 -6.34 -11.85
C GLY A 39 12.26 -6.71 -12.52
N VAL A 40 12.24 -7.85 -13.22
CA VAL A 40 10.99 -8.38 -13.80
C VAL A 40 10.14 -8.99 -12.71
N ILE A 41 10.78 -9.78 -11.83
CA ILE A 41 10.20 -10.40 -10.64
C ILE A 41 10.92 -9.83 -9.42
N SER A 42 10.19 -9.08 -8.60
CA SER A 42 10.76 -8.34 -7.47
C SER A 42 10.03 -8.69 -6.17
N LEU A 43 10.76 -9.13 -5.15
CA LEU A 43 10.24 -9.48 -3.82
C LEU A 43 10.91 -8.63 -2.75
N GLY A 44 10.15 -7.77 -2.08
CA GLY A 44 10.74 -6.84 -1.13
C GLY A 44 9.77 -5.92 -0.41
N VAL A 45 10.29 -4.93 0.30
CA VAL A 45 9.44 -3.92 0.95
C VAL A 45 8.90 -2.97 -0.12
N VAL A 46 9.78 -2.47 -0.99
CA VAL A 46 9.43 -1.62 -2.12
C VAL A 46 9.86 -2.32 -3.41
N SER A 47 8.93 -2.95 -4.12
CA SER A 47 9.27 -3.71 -5.32
C SER A 47 8.71 -3.07 -6.58
N MET A 48 9.58 -2.86 -7.58
CA MET A 48 9.18 -2.40 -8.91
C MET A 48 9.46 -3.49 -9.94
N GLY A 49 8.51 -3.77 -10.82
CA GLY A 49 8.67 -4.80 -11.84
C GLY A 49 7.38 -5.18 -12.58
N VAL A 50 7.41 -6.28 -13.32
CA VAL A 50 6.21 -6.83 -13.98
C VAL A 50 5.38 -7.59 -12.96
N ILE A 51 6.04 -8.46 -12.19
CA ILE A 51 5.46 -9.22 -11.09
C ILE A 51 6.15 -8.77 -9.81
N THR A 52 5.38 -8.25 -8.89
CA THR A 52 5.90 -7.63 -7.67
C THR A 52 5.16 -8.19 -6.45
N ALA A 53 5.88 -8.48 -5.38
CA ALA A 53 5.25 -8.77 -4.10
C ALA A 53 5.99 -8.11 -2.94
N GLY A 54 5.23 -7.47 -2.06
CA GLY A 54 5.81 -6.59 -1.06
C GLY A 54 4.82 -5.71 -0.31
N PHE A 55 5.34 -4.77 0.45
CA PHE A 55 4.49 -3.79 1.14
C PHE A 55 4.03 -2.70 0.17
N THR A 56 4.96 -2.08 -0.54
CA THR A 56 4.71 -1.12 -1.60
C THR A 56 5.16 -1.67 -2.94
N THR A 57 4.24 -1.86 -3.88
CA THR A 57 4.55 -2.56 -5.13
C THR A 57 4.01 -1.82 -6.35
N MET A 58 4.84 -1.59 -7.37
CA MET A 58 4.36 -1.07 -8.67
C MET A 58 4.68 -2.06 -9.78
N GLY A 59 3.65 -2.52 -10.48
CA GLY A 59 3.81 -3.47 -11.57
C GLY A 59 2.52 -3.85 -12.27
N LEU A 60 2.64 -4.67 -13.31
CA LEU A 60 1.47 -5.20 -14.04
C LEU A 60 0.64 -6.14 -13.16
N ILE A 61 1.34 -7.00 -12.43
CA ILE A 61 0.78 -7.94 -11.48
C ILE A 61 1.46 -7.65 -10.14
N TRP A 62 0.67 -7.37 -9.12
CA TRP A 62 1.20 -7.05 -7.81
C TRP A 62 0.44 -7.73 -6.68
N GLY A 63 1.17 -8.06 -5.62
CA GLY A 63 0.62 -8.64 -4.39
C GLY A 63 1.21 -7.96 -3.17
N GLY A 64 0.43 -7.14 -2.49
CA GLY A 64 0.96 -6.33 -1.40
C GLY A 64 -0.06 -5.53 -0.63
N MET A 65 0.45 -4.66 0.26
CA MET A 65 -0.39 -3.73 1.02
C MET A 65 -0.86 -2.57 0.09
N ALA A 66 0.10 -1.83 -0.44
CA ALA A 66 -0.13 -0.68 -1.29
C ALA A 66 0.52 -0.91 -2.66
N GLY A 67 -0.26 -0.88 -3.73
CA GLY A 67 0.30 -1.02 -5.05
C GLY A 67 -0.56 -0.44 -6.14
N MET A 68 0.08 -0.16 -7.27
CA MET A 68 -0.62 0.31 -8.47
C MET A 68 -0.28 -0.62 -9.62
N GLY A 69 -1.34 -1.17 -10.20
CA GLY A 69 -1.25 -2.13 -11.29
C GLY A 69 -2.64 -2.61 -11.70
N PRO A 70 -2.80 -3.10 -12.95
CA PRO A 70 -4.08 -3.58 -13.47
C PRO A 70 -4.56 -4.88 -12.80
N ILE A 71 -3.66 -5.68 -12.21
CA ILE A 71 -3.99 -7.00 -11.66
C ILE A 71 -3.41 -7.15 -10.25
N GLN A 72 -4.29 -7.43 -9.28
CA GLN A 72 -3.91 -7.69 -7.88
C GLN A 72 -3.99 -9.17 -7.56
N VAL A 73 -2.93 -9.73 -6.97
CA VAL A 73 -2.82 -11.15 -6.63
C VAL A 73 -2.32 -11.26 -5.19
N GLY A 74 -3.23 -11.51 -4.25
CA GLY A 74 -2.88 -11.83 -2.87
C GLY A 74 -2.51 -10.66 -1.95
N GLY A 75 -2.94 -9.44 -2.24
CA GLY A 75 -2.84 -8.30 -1.32
C GLY A 75 -4.04 -8.25 -0.37
N GLN A 76 -3.94 -8.87 0.81
CA GLN A 76 -4.64 -8.29 1.94
C GLN A 76 -3.84 -7.06 2.36
N SER A 77 -4.59 -6.03 2.73
CA SER A 77 -4.11 -4.77 3.28
C SER A 77 -3.98 -3.61 2.27
N HIS A 78 -5.05 -3.19 1.60
CA HIS A 78 -5.38 -1.79 1.94
C HIS A 78 -5.50 -1.82 3.46
N GLN A 79 -4.75 -1.00 4.21
CA GLN A 79 -5.27 -0.59 5.51
C GLN A 79 -6.74 -0.35 5.24
N ALA A 80 -7.59 -1.20 5.82
CA ALA A 80 -9.00 -0.97 5.83
C ALA A 80 -9.14 0.25 6.74
N GLU A 81 -8.71 1.42 6.25
CA GLU A 81 -9.33 2.68 6.55
C GLU A 81 -10.78 2.38 6.28
N ALA A 82 -11.50 2.06 7.36
CA ALA A 82 -12.90 1.77 7.29
C ALA A 82 -13.50 2.90 6.46
N PRO A 83 -14.24 2.61 5.37
CA PRO A 83 -14.70 3.64 4.45
C PRO A 83 -15.35 4.76 5.28
N LEU A 84 -14.77 5.97 5.26
CA LEU A 84 -15.25 7.09 6.08
C LEU A 84 -16.48 7.77 5.44
N MET A 85 -16.95 7.20 4.33
CA MET A 85 -18.10 7.63 3.54
C MET A 85 -19.03 6.44 3.35
N PHE A 86 -20.28 6.63 3.72
CA PHE A 86 -21.31 5.60 3.69
C PHE A 86 -22.46 6.02 2.77
N ALA A 87 -23.13 5.03 2.16
CA ALA A 87 -24.32 5.28 1.36
C ALA A 87 -25.54 5.57 2.24
N THR A 88 -25.53 5.11 3.49
CA THR A 88 -26.65 5.26 4.43
C THR A 88 -26.25 5.96 5.73
N GLN A 89 -27.18 6.72 6.30
CA GLN A 89 -26.99 7.37 7.60
C GLN A 89 -26.75 6.35 8.73
N GLN A 90 -27.48 5.24 8.73
CA GLN A 90 -27.37 4.22 9.77
C GLN A 90 -25.98 3.58 9.82
N GLU A 91 -25.37 3.29 8.68
CA GLU A 91 -24.00 2.77 8.61
C GLU A 91 -22.98 3.78 9.13
N ALA A 92 -23.15 5.06 8.76
CA ALA A 92 -22.29 6.13 9.24
C ALA A 92 -22.39 6.32 10.76
N GLU A 93 -23.59 6.22 11.33
CA GLU A 93 -23.81 6.33 12.78
C GLU A 93 -23.25 5.13 13.56
N ALA A 94 -23.36 3.92 13.01
CA ALA A 94 -22.76 2.73 13.59
C ALA A 94 -21.23 2.90 13.70
N ARG A 95 -20.61 3.41 12.65
CA ARG A 95 -19.17 3.68 12.57
C ARG A 95 -18.74 4.86 13.43
N ALA A 96 -19.58 5.89 13.54
CA ALA A 96 -19.38 7.00 14.46
C ALA A 96 -19.23 6.49 15.92
N ARG A 97 -20.09 5.55 16.32
CA ARG A 97 -20.06 4.97 17.67
C ARG A 97 -18.79 4.18 17.95
N GLU A 98 -18.27 3.45 16.96
CA GLU A 98 -16.99 2.75 17.05
C GLU A 98 -15.80 3.71 17.22
N MET A 99 -15.87 4.88 16.58
CA MET A 99 -14.84 5.91 16.66
C MET A 99 -14.98 6.83 17.89
N GLY A 100 -16.02 6.66 18.72
CA GLY A 100 -16.24 7.45 19.93
C GLY A 100 -17.03 8.74 19.71
N CYS A 101 -17.76 8.88 18.60
CA CYS A 101 -18.70 9.98 18.37
C CYS A 101 -20.13 9.46 18.11
N VAL A 102 -21.10 10.37 17.99
CA VAL A 102 -22.50 10.03 17.73
C VAL A 102 -23.04 10.83 16.55
N GLY A 103 -24.02 10.24 15.86
CA GLY A 103 -24.67 10.84 14.69
C GLY A 103 -23.86 10.70 13.40
N ALA A 104 -24.45 11.19 12.32
CA ALA A 104 -23.84 11.29 11.00
C ALA A 104 -24.32 12.57 10.32
N HIS A 105 -23.56 13.05 9.34
CA HIS A 105 -23.92 14.24 8.57
C HIS A 105 -23.74 14.00 7.07
N PRO A 106 -24.58 14.59 6.22
CA PRO A 106 -24.49 14.44 4.78
C PRO A 106 -23.28 15.22 4.22
N HIS A 107 -22.64 14.63 3.21
CA HIS A 107 -21.48 15.18 2.51
C HIS A 107 -21.64 15.00 0.99
N GLY A 108 -21.08 15.94 0.23
CA GLY A 108 -21.07 15.91 -1.24
C GLY A 108 -22.28 16.60 -1.92
N PRO A 109 -22.20 16.78 -3.26
CA PRO A 109 -23.23 17.46 -4.04
C PRO A 109 -24.52 16.63 -4.04
N GLY A 110 -25.51 17.09 -3.26
CA GLY A 110 -26.81 16.43 -3.11
C GLY A 110 -26.99 15.62 -1.83
N GLY A 111 -26.03 15.59 -0.90
CA GLY A 111 -26.19 14.93 0.42
C GLY A 111 -26.40 13.42 0.36
N GLN A 112 -25.88 12.78 -0.68
CA GLN A 112 -26.08 11.36 -0.99
C GLN A 112 -25.07 10.46 -0.26
N LEU A 113 -23.98 11.03 0.25
CA LEU A 113 -22.98 10.36 1.05
C LEU A 113 -23.08 10.82 2.50
N TRP A 114 -22.86 9.91 3.42
CA TRP A 114 -22.90 10.16 4.86
C TRP A 114 -21.52 10.00 5.45
N MET A 115 -21.11 10.97 6.26
CA MET A 115 -19.90 10.90 7.06
C MET A 115 -20.27 10.65 8.53
N PRO A 116 -19.45 9.89 9.27
CA PRO A 116 -19.67 9.62 10.68
C PRO A 116 -19.46 10.88 11.53
N CYS A 117 -20.08 10.88 12.71
CA CYS A 117 -20.23 12.01 13.64
C CYS A 117 -21.24 13.08 13.14
N SER A 118 -21.96 13.72 14.05
CA SER A 118 -22.90 14.80 13.72
C SER A 118 -22.24 16.04 13.11
N THR A 119 -20.94 16.25 13.34
CA THR A 119 -20.21 17.41 12.82
C THR A 119 -18.81 17.03 12.34
N MET A 120 -18.32 17.77 11.35
CA MET A 120 -16.95 17.61 10.85
C MET A 120 -15.88 17.90 11.91
N GLN A 121 -16.16 18.79 12.88
CA GLN A 121 -15.23 19.09 13.97
C GLN A 121 -15.07 17.91 14.92
N GLN A 122 -16.16 17.25 15.30
CA GLN A 122 -16.11 16.00 16.09
C GLN A 122 -15.36 14.91 15.34
N PHE A 123 -15.61 14.79 14.03
CA PHE A 123 -14.91 13.84 13.17
C PHE A 123 -13.39 14.07 13.17
N LEU A 124 -12.94 15.31 13.02
CA LEU A 124 -11.52 15.67 13.07
C LEU A 124 -10.89 15.36 14.44
N GLU A 125 -11.61 15.59 15.53
CA GLU A 125 -11.14 15.29 16.89
C GLU A 125 -10.90 13.80 17.10
N VAL A 126 -11.87 12.94 16.70
CA VAL A 126 -11.72 11.48 16.85
C VAL A 126 -10.71 10.89 15.86
N HIS A 127 -10.67 11.40 14.63
CA HIS A 127 -9.77 10.88 13.60
C HIS A 127 -8.31 11.29 13.83
N SER A 128 -8.05 12.53 14.28
CA SER A 128 -6.70 12.96 14.66
C SER A 128 -6.16 12.19 15.88
N SER A 129 -7.04 11.79 16.80
CA SER A 129 -6.68 10.94 17.93
C SER A 129 -6.36 9.50 17.50
N GLY A 130 -7.02 8.97 16.47
CA GLY A 130 -6.76 7.63 15.92
C GLY A 130 -5.44 7.51 15.15
N HIS A 131 -4.99 8.61 14.53
CA HIS A 131 -3.75 8.65 13.75
C HIS A 131 -2.46 8.66 14.62
N HIS A 132 -2.61 8.78 15.94
CA HIS A 132 -1.52 8.83 16.91
C HIS A 132 -1.14 7.44 17.48
N GLN A 133 -1.63 6.35 16.89
CA GLN A 133 -1.31 4.97 17.30
C GLN A 133 -0.64 4.14 16.19
N HIS A 134 0.32 4.73 15.47
CA HIS A 134 1.26 3.98 14.64
C HIS A 134 2.71 4.33 15.00
#